data_AF-D1BVK4-F1
#
_entry.id   AF-D1BVK4-F1
#
_cell.length_a   1.000
_cell.length_b   1.000
_cell.length_c   1.000
_cell.angle_alpha   90.00
_cell.angle_beta   90.00
_cell.angle_gamma   90.00
#
_symmetry.space_group_name_H-M   'P 1'
#
loop_
_entity.id
_entity.type
_entity.pdbx_description
1 polymer ?
#
loop_
_entity_poly.entity_id
_entity_poly.type
_entity_poly.pdbx_seq_one_letter_code
_entity_poly.pdbx_strand_id
1 'polypeptide(L)'
;MVEGTQVAASAGIAGEQFVADWQDWYARAEAALTEPYGFLAMTGLTWLHAEPTEIPGVPGLWCVEGGNVVADLAAGQSLRVGTEHVGGRVEIPLGSPVEIWHGSVWIDVVHRSEGVYVRPRDPDNPRRLTYPGTPTYDLDPAWRLQGRWTPPARPGSVALPSSLAGVTNHYGDAGTLELELAGRTWTLALISTARVPARLIFRDTTNGIETYPRGRHIDLELPEGSDLMTVDFNRARNFWCAYSPQPTCPAAPPQNVLDLAVPVGARYPS
;
A
#
# COMPACT_ATOMS: atom_id res chain seq x y z
N MET A 1 42.26 4.80 -29.66
CA MET A 1 41.42 6.02 -29.56
C MET A 1 39.94 5.76 -29.88
N VAL A 2 39.54 4.59 -30.42
CA VAL A 2 38.14 4.32 -30.81
C VAL A 2 37.32 3.62 -29.71
N GLU A 3 37.96 2.89 -28.78
CA GLU A 3 37.27 2.16 -27.69
C GLU A 3 36.67 3.08 -26.61
N GLY A 4 37.26 4.24 -26.33
CA GLY A 4 36.77 5.15 -25.27
C GLY A 4 35.45 5.83 -25.60
N THR A 5 35.20 6.14 -26.88
CA THR A 5 33.98 6.85 -27.32
C THR A 5 32.75 5.94 -27.35
N GLN A 6 32.95 4.66 -27.67
CA GLN A 6 31.86 3.69 -27.78
C GLN A 6 31.35 3.23 -26.41
N VAL A 7 32.23 3.11 -25.41
CA VAL A 7 31.86 2.79 -24.02
C VAL A 7 31.15 3.96 -23.34
N ALA A 8 31.57 5.21 -23.61
CA ALA A 8 30.88 6.39 -23.08
C ALA A 8 29.48 6.57 -23.69
N ALA A 9 29.32 6.31 -25.00
CA ALA A 9 28.02 6.37 -25.67
C ALA A 9 27.07 5.27 -25.19
N SER A 10 27.55 4.04 -24.98
CA SER A 10 26.70 2.95 -24.46
C SER A 10 26.32 3.14 -22.99
N ALA A 11 27.21 3.69 -22.16
CA ALA A 11 26.90 4.08 -20.78
C ALA A 11 25.88 5.22 -20.72
N GLY A 12 25.97 6.20 -21.64
CA GLY A 12 24.99 7.27 -21.79
C GLY A 12 23.59 6.74 -22.14
N ILE A 13 23.50 5.86 -23.14
CA ILE A 13 22.23 5.24 -23.57
C ILE A 13 21.64 4.36 -22.45
N ALA A 14 22.45 3.60 -21.72
CA ALA A 14 21.98 2.78 -20.60
C ALA A 14 21.44 3.64 -19.44
N GLY A 15 22.04 4.80 -19.19
CA GLY A 15 21.53 5.78 -18.22
C GLY A 15 20.20 6.40 -18.66
N GLU A 16 20.08 6.80 -19.92
CA GLU A 16 18.83 7.34 -20.48
C GLU A 16 17.69 6.33 -20.41
N GLN A 17 17.95 5.06 -20.75
CA GLN A 17 16.94 3.99 -20.66
C GLN A 17 16.51 3.75 -19.21
N PHE A 18 17.45 3.75 -18.25
CA PHE A 18 17.12 3.60 -16.83
C PHE A 18 16.18 4.71 -16.34
N VAL A 19 16.45 5.96 -16.71
CA VAL A 19 15.58 7.09 -16.36
C VAL A 19 14.21 6.96 -17.01
N ALA A 20 14.14 6.63 -18.29
CA ALA A 20 12.88 6.45 -19.01
C ALA A 20 12.02 5.32 -18.39
N ASP A 21 12.64 4.16 -18.10
CA ASP A 21 11.97 3.03 -17.45
C ASP A 21 11.40 3.41 -16.07
N TRP A 22 12.16 4.21 -15.32
CA TRP A 22 11.72 4.70 -14.02
C TRP A 22 10.56 5.70 -14.16
N GLN A 23 10.63 6.65 -15.10
CA GLN A 23 9.57 7.64 -15.34
C GLN A 23 8.26 6.98 -15.73
N ASP A 24 8.30 5.98 -16.62
CA ASP A 24 7.13 5.20 -17.02
C ASP A 24 6.52 4.43 -15.85
N TRP A 25 7.36 3.80 -15.03
CA TRP A 25 6.93 3.12 -13.83
C TRP A 25 6.29 4.10 -12.82
N TYR A 26 6.95 5.23 -12.60
CA TYR A 26 6.52 6.24 -11.63
C TYR A 26 5.19 6.89 -12.04
N ALA A 27 5.02 7.22 -13.33
CA ALA A 27 3.76 7.75 -13.86
C ALA A 27 2.59 6.78 -13.63
N ARG A 28 2.79 5.47 -13.81
CA ARG A 28 1.78 4.45 -13.49
C ARG A 28 1.49 4.37 -12.00
N ALA A 29 2.52 4.46 -11.16
CA ALA A 29 2.35 4.45 -9.70
C ALA A 29 1.55 5.67 -9.19
N GLU A 30 1.82 6.86 -9.74
CA GLU A 30 1.09 8.09 -9.40
C GLU A 30 -0.35 8.08 -9.93
N ALA A 31 -0.59 7.54 -11.13
CA ALA A 31 -1.94 7.34 -11.63
C ALA A 31 -2.76 6.41 -10.70
N ALA A 32 -2.15 5.31 -10.23
CA ALA A 32 -2.80 4.38 -9.31
C ALA A 32 -3.18 5.00 -7.96
N LEU A 33 -2.42 5.99 -7.47
CA LEU A 33 -2.75 6.73 -6.24
C LEU A 33 -4.06 7.52 -6.36
N THR A 34 -4.38 7.99 -7.57
CA THR A 34 -5.50 8.91 -7.83
C THR A 34 -6.73 8.25 -8.46
N GLU A 35 -6.77 6.91 -8.53
CA GLU A 35 -7.93 6.15 -8.99
C GLU A 35 -9.21 6.53 -8.21
N PRO A 36 -10.40 6.61 -8.85
CA PRO A 36 -11.63 7.14 -8.25
C PRO A 36 -12.00 6.50 -6.91
N TYR A 37 -11.71 5.21 -6.70
CA TYR A 37 -12.01 4.52 -5.44
C TYR A 37 -10.75 4.02 -4.73
N GLY A 38 -9.59 4.57 -5.08
CA GLY A 38 -8.29 4.28 -4.48
C GLY A 38 -8.17 4.77 -3.03
N PHE A 39 -6.96 4.70 -2.47
CA PHE A 39 -6.74 5.07 -1.07
C PHE A 39 -6.92 6.56 -0.77
N LEU A 40 -6.70 7.44 -1.76
CA LEU A 40 -6.94 8.88 -1.61
C LEU A 40 -8.43 9.24 -1.61
N ALA A 41 -9.31 8.37 -2.11
CA ALA A 41 -10.76 8.54 -2.08
C ALA A 41 -11.35 8.32 -0.67
N MET A 42 -10.62 7.66 0.23
CA MET A 42 -11.11 7.33 1.57
C MET A 42 -11.40 8.57 2.41
N THR A 43 -12.64 8.72 2.86
CA THR A 43 -13.09 9.87 3.66
C THR A 43 -13.02 9.62 5.16
N GLY A 44 -13.12 8.37 5.59
CA GLY A 44 -13.12 7.99 7.01
C GLY A 44 -12.88 6.50 7.23
N LEU A 45 -12.73 6.14 8.51
CA LEU A 45 -12.76 4.76 9.00
C LEU A 45 -13.51 4.78 10.33
N THR A 46 -14.63 4.05 10.40
CA THR A 46 -15.48 3.96 11.60
C THR A 46 -15.65 2.50 11.99
N TRP A 47 -15.19 2.13 13.18
CA TRP A 47 -15.46 0.81 13.74
C TRP A 47 -16.93 0.66 14.08
N LEU A 48 -17.49 -0.50 13.77
CA LEU A 48 -18.85 -0.83 14.12
C LEU A 48 -18.87 -1.69 15.38
N HIS A 49 -19.86 -1.43 16.22
CA HIS A 49 -20.15 -2.15 17.45
C HIS A 49 -21.62 -2.55 17.47
N ALA A 50 -22.08 -3.16 18.57
CA ALA A 50 -23.49 -3.46 18.74
C ALA A 50 -24.34 -2.18 18.87
N GLU A 51 -23.76 -1.10 19.40
CA GLU A 51 -24.41 0.20 19.51
C GLU A 51 -24.42 0.92 18.15
N PRO A 52 -25.60 1.34 17.63
CA PRO A 52 -25.70 2.07 16.37
C PRO A 52 -24.92 3.38 16.40
N THR A 53 -24.10 3.60 15.37
CA THR A 53 -23.18 4.74 15.27
C THR A 53 -23.35 5.46 13.93
N GLU A 54 -23.26 6.79 13.95
CA GLU A 54 -23.23 7.62 12.74
C GLU A 54 -21.85 7.51 12.05
N ILE A 55 -21.86 7.46 10.72
CA ILE A 55 -20.64 7.47 9.90
C ILE A 55 -20.63 8.76 9.08
N PRO A 56 -19.61 9.62 9.22
CA PRO A 56 -19.53 10.85 8.44
C PRO A 56 -19.64 10.61 6.92
N GLY A 57 -20.60 11.28 6.28
CA GLY A 57 -20.84 11.18 4.84
C GLY A 57 -21.60 9.94 4.38
N VAL A 58 -22.11 9.13 5.30
CA VAL A 58 -22.91 7.92 5.01
C VAL A 58 -24.26 8.03 5.75
N PRO A 59 -25.39 7.71 5.10
CA PRO A 59 -26.71 7.83 5.73
C PRO A 59 -26.94 6.71 6.76
N GLY A 60 -27.82 7.00 7.72
CA GLY A 60 -28.29 6.06 8.73
C GLY A 60 -27.32 5.82 9.88
N LEU A 61 -27.78 4.99 10.81
CA LEU A 61 -26.98 4.48 11.92
C LEU A 61 -26.53 3.06 11.61
N TRP A 62 -25.27 2.78 11.90
CA TRP A 62 -24.62 1.52 11.53
C TRP A 62 -24.18 0.74 12.76
N CYS A 63 -24.43 -0.56 12.78
CA CYS A 63 -23.99 -1.47 13.84
C CYS A 63 -23.68 -2.87 13.29
N VAL A 64 -23.13 -3.72 14.15
CA VAL A 64 -23.05 -5.16 13.93
C VAL A 64 -24.06 -5.85 14.83
N GLU A 65 -24.98 -6.61 14.23
CA GLU A 65 -26.03 -7.33 14.95
C GLU A 65 -26.30 -8.68 14.27
N GLY A 66 -26.37 -9.75 15.06
CA GLY A 66 -26.79 -11.07 14.56
C GLY A 66 -25.93 -11.66 13.44
N GLY A 67 -24.66 -11.26 13.30
CA GLY A 67 -23.81 -11.68 12.18
C GLY A 67 -24.05 -10.89 10.89
N ASN A 68 -24.64 -9.70 10.99
CA ASN A 68 -24.85 -8.75 9.89
C ASN A 68 -24.22 -7.40 10.22
N VAL A 69 -23.82 -6.66 9.18
CA VAL A 69 -23.79 -5.19 9.23
C VAL A 69 -25.21 -4.71 9.01
N VAL A 70 -25.69 -3.87 9.91
CA VAL A 70 -27.03 -3.29 9.85
C VAL A 70 -26.91 -1.79 9.62
N ALA A 71 -27.71 -1.25 8.70
CA ALA A 71 -27.90 0.16 8.50
C ALA A 71 -29.37 0.53 8.74
N ASP A 72 -29.64 1.34 9.76
CA ASP A 72 -30.96 1.90 10.05
C ASP A 72 -31.07 3.28 9.38
N LEU A 73 -31.74 3.32 8.23
CA LEU A 73 -31.91 4.53 7.42
C LEU A 73 -33.17 5.30 7.85
N ALA A 74 -33.02 6.61 8.04
CA ALA A 74 -34.14 7.49 8.33
C ALA A 74 -35.07 7.64 7.11
N ALA A 75 -36.29 8.15 7.33
CA ALA A 75 -37.24 8.40 6.25
C ALA A 75 -36.63 9.30 5.16
N GLY A 76 -36.72 8.87 3.90
CA GLY A 76 -36.14 9.57 2.74
C GLY A 76 -34.66 9.25 2.48
N GLN A 77 -33.98 8.51 3.34
CA GLN A 77 -32.63 7.99 3.07
C GLN A 77 -32.72 6.64 2.34
N SER A 78 -31.73 6.39 1.49
CA SER A 78 -31.60 5.12 0.77
C SER A 78 -30.14 4.76 0.54
N LEU A 79 -29.89 3.46 0.40
CA LEU A 79 -28.63 2.89 -0.08
C LEU A 79 -28.90 2.10 -1.36
N ARG A 80 -27.88 1.94 -2.20
CA ARG A 80 -27.89 0.92 -3.24
C ARG A 80 -27.02 -0.26 -2.79
N VAL A 81 -27.64 -1.41 -2.59
CA VAL A 81 -26.97 -2.67 -2.20
C VAL A 81 -26.99 -3.60 -3.41
N GLY A 82 -25.81 -3.79 -4.02
CA GLY A 82 -25.69 -4.42 -5.33
C GLY A 82 -26.45 -3.62 -6.39
N THR A 83 -27.53 -4.20 -6.92
CA THR A 83 -28.39 -3.56 -7.93
C THR A 83 -29.66 -2.93 -7.33
N GLU A 84 -29.96 -3.17 -6.06
CA GLU A 84 -31.23 -2.77 -5.45
C GLU A 84 -31.11 -1.48 -4.65
N HIS A 85 -32.12 -0.62 -4.75
CA HIS A 85 -32.26 0.55 -3.88
C HIS A 85 -33.12 0.19 -2.68
N VAL A 86 -32.56 0.36 -1.49
CA VAL A 86 -33.17 -0.05 -0.22
C VAL A 86 -33.25 1.15 0.73
N GLY A 87 -34.30 1.16 1.56
CA GLY A 87 -34.54 2.15 2.61
C GLY A 87 -34.97 1.47 3.90
N GLY A 88 -35.10 2.23 4.99
CA GLY A 88 -35.40 1.67 6.30
C GLY A 88 -34.24 0.84 6.85
N ARG A 89 -34.56 -0.29 7.51
CA ARG A 89 -33.55 -1.18 8.09
C ARG A 89 -33.00 -2.13 7.03
N VAL A 90 -31.70 -2.09 6.83
CA VAL A 90 -30.98 -2.91 5.85
C VAL A 90 -30.02 -3.83 6.59
N GLU A 91 -30.11 -5.13 6.34
CA GLU A 91 -29.26 -6.14 6.98
C GLU A 91 -28.40 -6.83 5.93
N ILE A 92 -27.08 -6.81 6.12
CA ILE A 92 -26.10 -7.32 5.17
C ILE A 92 -25.21 -8.33 5.89
N PRO A 93 -25.22 -9.60 5.50
CA PRO A 93 -24.38 -10.62 6.13
C PRO A 93 -22.91 -10.22 6.14
N LEU A 94 -22.23 -10.45 7.28
CA LEU A 94 -20.79 -10.18 7.38
C LEU A 94 -20.03 -11.04 6.34
N GLY A 95 -19.08 -10.42 5.64
CA GLY A 95 -18.33 -11.08 4.57
C GLY A 95 -19.08 -11.20 3.24
N SER A 96 -20.29 -10.63 3.13
CA SER A 96 -21.00 -10.54 1.86
C SER A 96 -20.16 -9.74 0.84
N PRO A 97 -20.00 -10.24 -0.40
CA PRO A 97 -19.26 -9.53 -1.45
C PRO A 97 -20.08 -8.39 -2.08
N VAL A 98 -21.30 -8.12 -1.58
CA VAL A 98 -22.19 -7.12 -2.16
C VAL A 98 -21.64 -5.71 -1.94
N GLU A 99 -21.59 -4.92 -3.00
CA GLU A 99 -21.19 -3.53 -2.89
C GLU A 99 -22.33 -2.66 -2.36
N ILE A 100 -21.99 -1.69 -1.51
CA ILE A 100 -22.94 -0.78 -0.90
C ILE A 100 -22.60 0.65 -1.32
N TRP A 101 -23.60 1.39 -1.76
CA TRP A 101 -23.41 2.70 -2.38
C TRP A 101 -24.38 3.74 -1.83
N HIS A 102 -23.88 4.97 -1.67
CA HIS A 102 -24.67 6.17 -1.44
C HIS A 102 -24.31 7.21 -2.50
N GLY A 103 -25.16 7.38 -3.52
CA GLY A 103 -24.79 8.19 -4.68
C GLY A 103 -23.52 7.65 -5.35
N SER A 104 -22.48 8.48 -5.44
CA SER A 104 -21.14 8.10 -5.92
C SER A 104 -20.23 7.52 -4.83
N VAL A 105 -20.60 7.59 -3.55
CA VAL A 105 -19.77 7.10 -2.44
C VAL A 105 -19.90 5.58 -2.33
N TRP A 106 -18.77 4.89 -2.42
CA TRP A 106 -18.69 3.46 -2.12
C TRP A 106 -18.49 3.27 -0.61
N ILE A 107 -19.37 2.51 0.02
CA ILE A 107 -19.33 2.15 1.43
C ILE A 107 -18.64 0.80 1.56
N ASP A 108 -17.30 0.83 1.65
CA ASP A 108 -16.44 -0.35 1.80
C ASP A 108 -16.50 -0.87 3.25
N VAL A 109 -17.09 -2.05 3.44
CA VAL A 109 -17.19 -2.75 4.72
C VAL A 109 -16.03 -3.74 4.83
N VAL A 110 -15.22 -3.60 5.88
CA VAL A 110 -14.03 -4.43 6.08
C VAL A 110 -14.20 -5.28 7.33
N HIS A 111 -14.01 -6.59 7.16
CA HIS A 111 -13.99 -7.57 8.25
C HIS A 111 -12.56 -7.97 8.59
N ARG A 112 -12.22 -7.93 9.88
CA ARG A 112 -10.94 -8.41 10.43
C ARG A 112 -11.19 -9.24 11.69
N SER A 113 -10.13 -9.91 12.16
CA SER A 113 -10.13 -10.61 13.45
C SER A 113 -10.51 -9.70 14.63
N GLU A 114 -10.13 -8.43 14.56
CA GLU A 114 -10.35 -7.42 15.60
C GLU A 114 -11.75 -6.80 15.56
N GLY A 115 -12.52 -7.03 14.48
CA GLY A 115 -13.87 -6.52 14.33
C GLY A 115 -14.20 -6.06 12.91
N VAL A 116 -15.25 -5.26 12.79
CA VAL A 116 -15.78 -4.76 11.52
C VAL A 116 -15.69 -3.24 11.52
N TYR A 117 -15.26 -2.66 10.40
CA TYR A 117 -15.29 -1.22 10.22
C TYR A 117 -15.78 -0.86 8.82
N VAL A 118 -16.36 0.32 8.71
CA VAL A 118 -16.78 0.93 7.46
C VAL A 118 -15.79 2.01 7.06
N ARG A 119 -15.47 2.05 5.77
CA ARG A 119 -14.48 2.96 5.21
C ARG A 119 -15.02 3.59 3.91
N PRO A 120 -15.79 4.67 4.00
CA PRO A 120 -16.39 5.26 2.80
C PRO A 120 -15.31 5.80 1.86
N ARG A 121 -15.55 5.65 0.56
CA ARG A 121 -14.67 6.08 -0.53
C ARG A 121 -15.47 6.98 -1.45
N ASP A 122 -15.11 8.26 -1.44
CA ASP A 122 -15.72 9.28 -2.27
C ASP A 122 -14.79 9.57 -3.46
N PRO A 123 -15.24 9.32 -4.71
CA PRO A 123 -14.44 9.63 -5.88
C PRO A 123 -14.20 11.12 -6.06
N ASP A 124 -14.93 11.99 -5.38
CA ASP A 124 -14.74 13.44 -5.40
C ASP A 124 -14.03 13.96 -4.15
N ASN A 125 -13.41 13.07 -3.35
CA ASN A 125 -12.63 13.46 -2.18
C ASN A 125 -11.54 14.48 -2.57
N PRO A 126 -11.51 15.68 -1.97
CA PRO A 126 -10.54 16.72 -2.30
C PRO A 126 -9.10 16.23 -2.24
N ARG A 127 -8.75 15.35 -1.29
CA ARG A 127 -7.40 14.76 -1.18
C ARG A 127 -6.97 14.05 -2.47
N ARG A 128 -7.90 13.38 -3.16
CA ARG A 128 -7.66 12.72 -4.44
C ARG A 128 -7.57 13.73 -5.58
N LEU A 129 -8.48 14.70 -5.60
CA LEU A 129 -8.59 15.70 -6.68
C LEU A 129 -7.45 16.73 -6.68
N THR A 130 -6.91 17.05 -5.51
CA THR A 130 -5.85 18.05 -5.34
C THR A 130 -4.50 17.42 -4.98
N TYR A 131 -4.33 16.13 -5.26
CA TYR A 131 -3.10 15.42 -4.97
C TYR A 131 -1.92 15.97 -5.81
N PRO A 132 -0.86 16.52 -5.18
CA PRO A 132 0.19 17.23 -5.90
C PRO A 132 1.25 16.32 -6.53
N GLY A 133 1.19 15.01 -6.28
CA GLY A 133 2.24 14.06 -6.64
C GLY A 133 3.17 13.69 -5.47
N THR A 134 3.86 12.56 -5.57
CA THR A 134 4.82 12.10 -4.55
C THR A 134 6.18 12.72 -4.82
N PRO A 135 6.76 13.56 -3.93
CA PRO A 135 8.14 14.01 -4.13
C PRO A 135 9.11 12.82 -4.13
N THR A 136 10.17 12.89 -4.93
CA THR A 136 11.21 11.84 -5.00
C THR A 136 12.59 12.42 -4.74
N TYR A 137 13.53 11.56 -4.39
CA TYR A 137 14.96 11.85 -4.53
C TYR A 137 15.36 11.84 -6.01
N ASP A 138 16.58 12.32 -6.28
CA ASP A 138 17.24 12.08 -7.56
C ASP A 138 17.49 10.58 -7.75
N LEU A 139 17.51 10.14 -9.01
CA LEU A 139 17.78 8.75 -9.34
C LEU A 139 19.27 8.45 -9.23
N ASP A 140 19.60 7.30 -8.66
CA ASP A 140 20.95 6.79 -8.58
C ASP A 140 20.98 5.31 -9.00
N PRO A 141 21.55 4.98 -10.18
CA PRO A 141 21.67 3.61 -10.66
C PRO A 141 22.43 2.68 -9.71
N ALA A 142 23.30 3.20 -8.83
CA ALA A 142 24.03 2.38 -7.85
C ALA A 142 23.10 1.73 -6.81
N TRP A 143 21.87 2.25 -6.65
CA TRP A 143 20.84 1.70 -5.78
C TRP A 143 19.94 0.65 -6.45
N ARG A 144 20.30 0.23 -7.67
CA ARG A 144 19.76 -0.96 -8.32
C ARG A 144 20.71 -2.13 -8.07
N LEU A 145 20.37 -2.94 -7.07
CA LEU A 145 21.25 -3.97 -6.51
C LEU A 145 20.78 -5.37 -6.90
N GLN A 146 21.73 -6.30 -6.96
CA GLN A 146 21.43 -7.72 -7.05
C GLN A 146 21.55 -8.35 -5.66
N GLY A 147 20.64 -9.26 -5.36
CA GLY A 147 20.69 -10.08 -4.16
C GLY A 147 20.27 -11.52 -4.45
N ARG A 148 20.55 -12.41 -3.49
CA ARG A 148 20.13 -13.81 -3.51
C ARG A 148 18.81 -13.98 -2.78
N TRP A 149 17.77 -14.34 -3.51
CA TRP A 149 16.47 -14.71 -2.98
C TRP A 149 16.47 -16.17 -2.54
N THR A 150 15.96 -16.42 -1.33
CA THR A 150 15.69 -17.76 -0.81
C THR A 150 14.19 -17.90 -0.56
N PRO A 151 13.47 -18.81 -1.26
CA PRO A 151 12.05 -19.03 -1.01
C PRO A 151 11.81 -19.59 0.40
N PRO A 152 10.60 -19.42 0.96
CA PRO A 152 10.28 -19.99 2.26
C PRO A 152 10.30 -21.52 2.17
N ALA A 153 10.82 -22.18 3.21
CA ALA A 153 10.94 -23.65 3.25
C ALA A 153 9.57 -24.36 3.16
N ARG A 154 8.50 -23.66 3.53
CA ARG A 154 7.11 -24.11 3.45
C ARG A 154 6.19 -22.89 3.42
N PRO A 155 4.99 -22.98 2.81
CA PRO A 155 4.01 -21.89 2.85
C PRO A 155 3.74 -21.44 4.29
N GLY A 156 3.76 -20.12 4.51
CA GLY A 156 3.65 -19.52 5.83
C GLY A 156 2.97 -18.17 5.79
N SER A 157 2.72 -17.62 6.99
CA SER A 157 2.20 -16.26 7.16
C SER A 157 3.15 -15.42 8.01
N VAL A 158 3.31 -14.16 7.62
CA VAL A 158 4.05 -13.14 8.36
C VAL A 158 3.05 -12.18 8.98
N ALA A 159 3.09 -12.06 10.31
CA ALA A 159 2.28 -11.12 11.07
C ALA A 159 3.06 -9.83 11.31
N LEU A 160 2.52 -8.69 10.85
CA LEU A 160 3.11 -7.37 11.01
C LEU A 160 2.12 -6.42 11.72
N PRO A 161 2.54 -5.71 12.78
CA PRO A 161 1.71 -4.69 13.41
C PRO A 161 1.20 -3.65 12.38
N SER A 162 -0.03 -3.18 12.55
CA SER A 162 -0.63 -2.15 11.70
C SER A 162 -0.34 -0.73 12.21
N SER A 163 -0.60 0.26 11.36
CA SER A 163 -0.66 1.67 11.74
C SER A 163 -1.81 1.97 12.69
N LEU A 164 -2.84 1.14 12.66
CA LEU A 164 -3.96 1.18 13.59
C LEU A 164 -3.64 0.33 14.82
N ALA A 165 -3.68 0.96 15.99
CA ALA A 165 -3.33 0.32 17.26
C ALA A 165 -4.19 -0.93 17.51
N GLY A 166 -3.57 -2.00 18.01
CA GLY A 166 -4.24 -3.27 18.29
C GLY A 166 -4.56 -4.13 17.06
N VAL A 167 -4.30 -3.64 15.84
CA VAL A 167 -4.55 -4.38 14.60
C VAL A 167 -3.28 -5.03 14.06
N THR A 168 -3.38 -6.29 13.64
CA THR A 168 -2.30 -7.02 12.99
C THR A 168 -2.63 -7.29 11.52
N ASN A 169 -1.66 -7.08 10.64
CA ASN A 169 -1.76 -7.47 9.24
C ASN A 169 -1.10 -8.83 9.04
N HIS A 170 -1.80 -9.73 8.35
CA HIS A 170 -1.30 -11.05 7.99
C HIS A 170 -1.01 -11.10 6.50
N TYR A 171 0.23 -11.40 6.16
CA TYR A 171 0.70 -11.55 4.80
C TYR A 171 1.19 -12.98 4.56
N GLY A 172 1.37 -13.36 3.30
CA GLY A 172 2.10 -14.58 2.98
C GLY A 172 3.60 -14.37 3.18
N ASP A 173 4.31 -15.44 3.49
CA ASP A 173 5.77 -15.46 3.51
C ASP A 173 6.30 -15.58 2.07
N ALA A 174 7.16 -14.65 1.64
CA ALA A 174 7.82 -14.68 0.33
C ALA A 174 9.32 -15.01 0.43
N GLY A 175 9.78 -15.43 1.60
CA GLY A 175 11.16 -15.82 1.85
C GLY A 175 12.05 -14.63 2.21
N THR A 176 13.35 -14.76 1.92
CA THR A 176 14.35 -13.74 2.27
C THR A 176 15.16 -13.31 1.05
N LEU A 177 15.70 -12.10 1.12
CA LEU A 177 16.64 -11.55 0.17
C LEU A 177 17.94 -11.20 0.89
N GLU A 178 19.02 -11.84 0.48
CA GLU A 178 20.38 -11.48 0.90
C GLU A 178 21.00 -10.50 -0.11
N LEU A 179 21.42 -9.32 0.32
CA LEU A 179 22.12 -8.36 -0.54
C LEU A 179 23.19 -7.57 0.22
N GLU A 180 24.15 -7.00 -0.51
CA GLU A 180 25.10 -6.05 0.05
C GLU A 180 24.57 -4.62 -0.03
N LEU A 181 24.56 -3.93 1.11
CA LEU A 181 24.27 -2.50 1.24
C LEU A 181 25.34 -1.86 2.10
N ALA A 182 25.99 -0.81 1.58
CA ALA A 182 27.05 -0.08 2.27
C ALA A 182 28.17 -0.99 2.85
N GLY A 183 28.58 -2.02 2.09
CA GLY A 183 29.64 -2.96 2.48
C GLY A 183 29.25 -3.93 3.59
N ARG A 184 27.94 -4.08 3.87
CA ARG A 184 27.39 -5.06 4.81
C ARG A 184 26.39 -5.94 4.10
N THR A 185 26.42 -7.23 4.39
CA THR A 185 25.39 -8.18 3.95
C THR A 185 24.16 -8.06 4.84
N TRP A 186 22.99 -7.90 4.21
CA TRP A 186 21.68 -7.83 4.85
C TRP A 186 20.81 -8.99 4.40
N THR A 187 20.15 -9.67 5.34
CA THR A 187 19.11 -10.66 5.05
C THR A 187 17.74 -10.05 5.36
N LEU A 188 17.06 -9.60 4.33
CA LEU A 188 15.77 -8.92 4.43
C LEU A 188 14.63 -9.90 4.23
N ALA A 189 13.58 -9.80 5.04
CA ALA A 189 12.37 -10.58 4.86
C ALA A 189 11.46 -9.97 3.79
N LEU A 190 10.86 -10.83 2.97
CA LEU A 190 9.88 -10.48 1.97
C LEU A 190 8.50 -11.03 2.36
N ILE A 191 7.47 -10.26 2.08
CA ILE A 191 6.09 -10.71 2.22
C ILE A 191 5.42 -10.85 0.86
N SER A 192 4.41 -11.70 0.74
CA SER A 192 3.51 -11.75 -0.41
C SER A 192 2.12 -11.21 -0.05
N THR A 193 1.44 -10.64 -1.05
CA THR A 193 0.07 -10.16 -0.92
C THR A 193 -0.79 -10.77 -2.01
N ALA A 194 -2.11 -10.60 -1.93
CA ALA A 194 -3.01 -11.06 -3.00
C ALA A 194 -2.72 -10.41 -4.38
N ARG A 195 -1.97 -9.30 -4.43
CA ARG A 195 -1.68 -8.55 -5.67
C ARG A 195 -0.21 -8.61 -6.10
N VAL A 196 0.69 -8.99 -5.21
CA VAL A 196 2.14 -8.85 -5.42
C VAL A 196 2.83 -10.09 -4.87
N PRO A 197 3.65 -10.79 -5.68
CA PRO A 197 4.27 -12.04 -5.28
C PRO A 197 5.37 -11.84 -4.22
N ALA A 198 6.09 -10.71 -4.25
CA ALA A 198 7.02 -10.34 -3.20
C ALA A 198 7.02 -8.82 -2.96
N ARG A 199 7.12 -8.42 -1.69
CA ARG A 199 7.26 -7.03 -1.28
C ARG A 199 8.29 -6.94 -0.16
N LEU A 200 9.27 -6.07 -0.38
CA LEU A 200 10.19 -5.66 0.66
C LEU A 200 9.59 -4.45 1.38
N ILE A 201 9.33 -4.58 2.68
CA ILE A 201 8.98 -3.45 3.56
C ILE A 201 10.19 -3.13 4.41
N PHE A 202 10.67 -1.88 4.40
CA PHE A 202 11.87 -1.52 5.14
C PHE A 202 11.75 -0.15 5.82
N ARG A 203 12.57 0.02 6.84
CA ARG A 203 12.87 1.32 7.45
C ARG A 203 14.36 1.61 7.32
N ASP A 204 14.71 2.88 7.32
CA ASP A 204 16.07 3.37 7.19
C ASP A 204 16.19 4.71 7.94
N THR A 205 17.40 5.26 8.07
CA THR A 205 17.64 6.45 8.91
C THR A 205 17.04 7.75 8.35
N THR A 206 16.55 7.75 7.09
CA THR A 206 15.83 8.91 6.52
C THR A 206 14.37 9.02 6.99
N ASN A 207 13.80 7.95 7.58
CA ASN A 207 12.39 7.95 7.96
C ASN A 207 12.10 8.94 9.09
N GLY A 208 11.11 9.80 8.89
CA GLY A 208 10.75 10.86 9.84
C GLY A 208 11.57 12.15 9.71
N ILE A 209 12.53 12.17 8.79
CA ILE A 209 13.32 13.36 8.45
C ILE A 209 12.99 13.77 7.00
N GLU A 210 13.16 12.86 6.06
CA GLU A 210 12.96 13.11 4.63
C GLU A 210 11.96 12.15 3.98
N THR A 211 11.78 10.95 4.56
CA THR A 211 10.89 9.90 4.06
C THR A 211 9.83 9.53 5.10
N TYR A 212 8.79 8.80 4.67
CA TYR A 212 7.64 8.49 5.52
C TYR A 212 8.06 7.80 6.84
N PRO A 213 7.64 8.28 8.03
CA PRO A 213 8.14 7.79 9.32
C PRO A 213 8.02 6.27 9.56
N ARG A 214 6.99 5.63 9.00
CA ARG A 214 6.74 4.20 9.18
C ARG A 214 7.47 3.29 8.18
N GLY A 215 8.22 3.88 7.25
CA GLY A 215 9.01 3.14 6.26
C GLY A 215 8.40 3.15 4.87
N ARG A 216 9.09 2.48 3.96
CA ARG A 216 8.76 2.40 2.53
C ARG A 216 8.67 0.93 2.10
N HIS A 217 8.20 0.71 0.89
CA HIS A 217 8.15 -0.62 0.32
C HIS A 217 8.53 -0.64 -1.16
N ILE A 218 9.01 -1.79 -1.60
CA ILE A 218 9.32 -2.10 -3.00
C ILE A 218 8.54 -3.37 -3.36
N ASP A 219 7.75 -3.30 -4.43
CA ASP A 219 7.12 -4.48 -5.02
C ASP A 219 8.12 -5.14 -5.96
N LEU A 220 8.25 -6.46 -5.83
CA LEU A 220 9.26 -7.26 -6.51
C LEU A 220 8.57 -8.41 -7.24
N GLU A 221 9.08 -8.70 -8.44
CA GLU A 221 8.78 -9.94 -9.15
C GLU A 221 9.72 -11.03 -8.66
N LEU A 222 9.20 -12.26 -8.56
CA LEU A 222 10.02 -13.41 -8.22
C LEU A 222 10.79 -13.89 -9.46
N PRO A 223 12.10 -14.19 -9.34
CA PRO A 223 12.88 -14.70 -10.46
C PRO A 223 12.41 -16.10 -10.88
N GLU A 224 12.28 -16.33 -12.19
CA GLU A 224 11.99 -17.65 -12.74
C GLU A 224 13.29 -18.46 -12.90
N GLY A 225 13.40 -19.60 -12.21
CA GLY A 225 14.52 -20.52 -12.37
C GLY A 225 15.89 -19.99 -11.92
N SER A 226 15.92 -18.88 -11.17
CA SER A 226 17.13 -18.28 -10.60
C SER A 226 16.89 -17.87 -9.15
N ASP A 227 17.96 -17.81 -8.36
CA ASP A 227 17.93 -17.18 -7.04
C ASP A 227 18.44 -15.74 -7.07
N LEU A 228 18.82 -15.21 -8.23
CA LEU A 228 19.23 -13.81 -8.36
C LEU A 228 18.02 -12.93 -8.58
N MET A 229 17.82 -11.96 -7.69
CA MET A 229 16.75 -10.98 -7.75
C MET A 229 17.35 -9.57 -7.80
N THR A 230 16.81 -8.72 -8.68
CA THR A 230 17.16 -7.30 -8.73
C THR A 230 16.22 -6.50 -7.85
N VAL A 231 16.77 -5.66 -6.99
CA VAL A 231 16.01 -4.70 -6.17
C VAL A 231 16.46 -3.29 -6.52
N ASP A 232 15.51 -2.48 -6.97
CA ASP A 232 15.73 -1.09 -7.33
C ASP A 232 15.15 -0.18 -6.24
N PHE A 233 16.01 0.33 -5.35
CA PHE A 233 15.57 1.22 -4.26
C PHE A 233 15.09 2.58 -4.78
N ASN A 234 15.42 2.96 -6.02
CA ASN A 234 14.81 4.13 -6.67
C ASN A 234 13.29 3.95 -6.84
N ARG A 235 12.79 2.71 -6.80
CA ARG A 235 11.36 2.38 -6.87
C ARG A 235 10.71 2.19 -5.50
N ALA A 236 11.39 2.57 -4.41
CA ALA A 236 10.80 2.56 -3.08
C ALA A 236 9.64 3.58 -3.01
N ARG A 237 8.47 3.12 -2.57
CA ARG A 237 7.26 3.95 -2.44
C ARG A 237 6.82 4.08 -0.99
N ASN A 238 6.16 5.18 -0.68
CA ASN A 238 5.46 5.32 0.59
C ASN A 238 4.25 4.38 0.64
N PHE A 239 3.86 4.01 1.85
CA PHE A 239 2.53 3.44 2.05
C PHE A 239 1.45 4.51 1.91
N TRP A 240 0.22 4.09 1.63
CA TRP A 240 -0.95 4.97 1.55
C TRP A 240 -1.16 5.85 2.78
N CYS A 241 -0.73 5.38 3.95
CA CYS A 241 -0.77 6.14 5.20
C CYS A 241 0.09 7.42 5.20
N ALA A 242 1.01 7.57 4.25
CA ALA A 242 1.76 8.80 4.07
C ALA A 242 0.93 9.93 3.46
N TYR A 243 -0.20 9.60 2.83
CA TYR A 243 -1.04 10.56 2.10
C TYR A 243 -2.41 10.75 2.77
N SER A 244 -2.83 9.78 3.59
CA SER A 244 -4.18 9.68 4.15
C SER A 244 -4.13 9.01 5.51
N PRO A 245 -4.82 9.49 6.56
CA PRO A 245 -4.76 8.87 7.88
C PRO A 245 -5.57 7.56 8.00
N GLN A 246 -6.47 7.29 7.06
CA GLN A 246 -7.41 6.18 7.15
C GLN A 246 -6.85 4.76 6.82
N PRO A 247 -5.84 4.55 5.96
CA PRO A 247 -5.35 3.22 5.65
C PRO A 247 -4.67 2.52 6.84
N THR A 248 -4.68 1.18 6.81
CA THR A 248 -4.04 0.31 7.81
C THR A 248 -2.75 -0.27 7.25
N CYS A 249 -1.63 0.42 7.45
CA CYS A 249 -0.34 0.09 6.84
C CYS A 249 0.51 -0.76 7.79
N PRO A 250 1.26 -1.75 7.28
CA PRO A 250 2.12 -2.59 8.12
C PRO A 250 3.37 -1.85 8.58
N ALA A 251 3.89 -2.25 9.74
CA ALA A 251 5.24 -1.94 10.17
C ALA A 251 6.27 -2.80 9.41
N ALA A 252 7.49 -2.29 9.26
CA ALA A 252 8.59 -3.10 8.73
C ALA A 252 8.96 -4.23 9.72
N PRO A 253 9.29 -5.43 9.21
CA PRO A 253 9.91 -6.47 10.04
C PRO A 253 11.17 -5.94 10.75
N PRO A 254 11.50 -6.40 11.98
CA PRO A 254 12.68 -5.94 12.71
C PRO A 254 13.99 -6.06 11.92
N GLN A 255 14.17 -7.15 11.17
CA GLN A 255 15.33 -7.42 10.33
C GLN A 255 15.43 -6.49 9.09
N ASN A 256 14.34 -5.79 8.75
CA ASN A 256 14.29 -4.83 7.65
C ASN A 256 14.41 -3.37 8.14
N VAL A 257 14.83 -3.17 9.39
CA VAL A 257 15.16 -1.84 9.92
C VAL A 257 16.66 -1.62 9.70
N LEU A 258 16.99 -0.87 8.66
CA LEU A 258 18.36 -0.57 8.25
C LEU A 258 18.93 0.56 9.12
N ASP A 259 20.18 0.42 9.54
CA ASP A 259 20.93 1.44 10.31
C ASP A 259 21.75 2.38 9.40
N LEU A 260 21.31 2.52 8.14
CA LEU A 260 21.90 3.38 7.11
C LEU A 260 20.81 4.23 6.43
N ALA A 261 21.21 5.27 5.71
CA ALA A 261 20.30 6.09 4.91
C ALA A 261 20.10 5.48 3.53
N VAL A 262 18.87 5.50 3.02
CA VAL A 262 18.53 5.12 1.63
C VAL A 262 17.98 6.35 0.90
N PRO A 263 18.85 7.23 0.34
CA PRO A 263 18.49 8.53 -0.22
C PRO A 263 18.03 8.45 -1.68
N VAL A 264 17.20 7.45 -2.01
CA VAL A 264 16.60 7.24 -3.33
C VAL A 264 15.12 6.88 -3.18
N GLY A 265 14.33 7.07 -4.25
CA GLY A 265 12.90 6.73 -4.27
C GLY A 265 12.01 7.81 -3.66
N ALA A 266 10.82 7.42 -3.17
CA ALA A 266 9.82 8.35 -2.66
C ALA A 266 10.27 9.05 -1.37
N ARG A 267 10.03 10.36 -1.31
CA ARG A 267 10.14 11.22 -0.14
C ARG A 267 8.79 11.39 0.54
N TYR A 268 8.78 11.89 1.77
CA TYR A 268 7.54 12.17 2.47
C TYR A 268 6.83 13.38 1.84
N PRO A 269 5.53 13.28 1.50
CA PRO A 269 4.75 14.43 1.08
C PRO A 269 4.69 15.45 2.23
N SER A 270 5.15 16.66 1.96
CA SER A 270 5.08 17.80 2.89
C SER A 270 3.73 18.49 2.82
#